data_AF-A0A522DFD9-F1
#
_entry.id   AF-A0A522DFD9-F1
#
_cell.length_a   1.000
_cell.length_b   1.000
_cell.length_c   1.000
_cell.angle_alpha   90.00
_cell.angle_beta   90.00
_cell.angle_gamma   90.00
#
_symmetry.space_group_name_H-M   'P 1'
#
loop_
_entity.id
_entity.type
_entity.pdbx_description
1 polymer ?
#
loop_
_entity_poly.entity_id
_entity_poly.type
_entity_poly.pdbx_seq_one_letter_code
_entity_poly.pdbx_strand_id
1 'polypeptide(L)'
;MTPAARRETWQPDPIGLCRDRFHRYYWAGEGPMVGVTSAIGVVDKPTVYAWAKRETAACAIRNIGHLVGMVVEGGAEAATDWLKRIPDYRRDQAADLGARVHIIAERIAREQDVDVDALALPYVNGYRRFLDDFEPRFVELEFMVASLRHKYGGTGDAIAEIDGHMWLLDIKTGSGTYGETALQLAAYANARWR
;
A
#
# COMPACT_ATOMS: atom_id res chain seq x y z
N MET A 1 -21.18 -28.98 -23.48
CA MET A 1 -21.47 -28.14 -22.31
C MET A 1 -20.47 -28.49 -21.22
N THR A 2 -19.46 -27.65 -21.02
CA THR A 2 -18.48 -27.81 -19.94
C THR A 2 -19.17 -27.46 -18.61
N PRO A 3 -19.06 -28.26 -17.54
CA PRO A 3 -19.67 -27.90 -16.26
C PRO A 3 -19.02 -26.62 -15.75
N ALA A 4 -19.84 -25.62 -15.43
CA ALA A 4 -19.37 -24.43 -14.71
C ALA A 4 -18.77 -24.89 -13.37
N ALA A 5 -17.46 -24.74 -13.21
CA ALA A 5 -16.80 -24.96 -11.94
C ALA A 5 -17.50 -24.10 -10.88
N ARG A 6 -18.05 -24.75 -9.85
CA ARG A 6 -18.60 -24.05 -8.68
C ARG A 6 -17.46 -23.20 -8.11
N ARG A 7 -17.64 -21.88 -8.08
CA ARG A 7 -16.72 -21.00 -7.35
C ARG A 7 -16.84 -21.38 -5.88
N GLU A 8 -15.82 -22.02 -5.32
CA GLU A 8 -15.74 -22.19 -3.87
C GLU A 8 -15.83 -20.82 -3.22
N THR A 9 -16.84 -20.64 -2.38
CA THR A 9 -17.00 -19.45 -1.53
C THR A 9 -15.92 -19.51 -0.45
N TRP A 10 -14.98 -18.56 -0.48
CA TRP A 10 -13.97 -18.40 0.58
C TRP A 10 -14.66 -18.27 1.94
N GLN A 11 -14.17 -18.99 2.94
CA GLN A 11 -14.62 -18.90 4.33
C GLN A 11 -13.42 -18.58 5.22
N PRO A 12 -13.60 -17.76 6.27
CA PRO A 12 -12.53 -17.46 7.21
C PRO A 12 -12.18 -18.72 8.02
N ASP A 13 -10.89 -18.85 8.36
CA ASP A 13 -10.44 -19.95 9.20
C ASP A 13 -11.11 -19.87 10.58
N PRO A 14 -11.66 -21.00 11.09
CA PRO A 14 -12.36 -21.03 12.37
C PRO A 14 -11.41 -20.86 13.57
N ILE A 15 -10.09 -20.82 13.35
CA ILE A 15 -9.07 -20.74 14.39
C ILE A 15 -8.05 -19.67 13.98
N GLY A 16 -7.66 -18.83 14.95
CA GLY A 16 -6.58 -17.86 14.79
C GLY A 16 -6.91 -16.68 13.86
N LEU A 17 -5.88 -15.92 13.50
CA LEU A 17 -5.99 -14.76 12.61
C LEU A 17 -5.87 -15.21 11.15
N CYS A 18 -6.83 -14.81 10.31
CA CYS A 18 -6.74 -14.96 8.86
C CYS A 18 -7.15 -13.67 8.13
N ARG A 19 -6.76 -13.58 6.86
CA ARG A 19 -7.02 -12.44 5.98
C ARG A 19 -7.46 -12.93 4.61
N ASP A 20 -8.41 -12.25 3.99
CA ASP A 20 -8.81 -12.54 2.62
C ASP A 20 -8.02 -11.73 1.58
N ARG A 21 -8.28 -11.98 0.29
CA ARG A 21 -7.69 -11.24 -0.84
C ARG A 21 -8.03 -9.75 -0.90
N PHE A 22 -8.98 -9.27 -0.09
CA PHE A 22 -9.39 -7.87 -0.03
C PHE A 22 -8.85 -7.18 1.24
N HIS A 23 -7.88 -7.80 1.92
CA HIS A 23 -7.30 -7.31 3.16
C HIS A 23 -8.34 -7.12 4.27
N ARG A 24 -9.35 -7.99 4.32
CA ARG A 24 -10.30 -8.07 5.44
C ARG A 24 -9.79 -9.11 6.43
N TYR A 25 -9.73 -8.73 7.70
CA TYR A 25 -9.12 -9.53 8.77
C TYR A 25 -10.21 -10.18 9.63
N TYR A 26 -9.98 -11.43 10.02
CA TYR A 26 -10.91 -12.23 10.82
C TYR A 26 -10.15 -12.96 11.93
N TRP A 27 -10.79 -13.15 13.08
CA TRP A 27 -10.25 -13.93 14.17
C TRP A 27 -11.21 -15.05 14.55
N ALA A 28 -10.75 -16.30 14.47
CA ALA A 28 -11.54 -17.50 14.78
C ALA A 28 -12.92 -17.51 14.08
N GLY A 29 -12.92 -17.22 12.78
CA GLY A 29 -14.13 -17.14 11.96
C GLY A 29 -14.93 -15.83 12.09
N GLU A 30 -14.65 -14.99 13.09
CA GLU A 30 -15.38 -13.74 13.33
C GLU A 30 -14.72 -12.53 12.66
N GLY A 31 -15.54 -11.64 12.11
CA GLY A 31 -15.08 -10.42 11.44
C GLY A 31 -16.07 -9.91 10.38
N PRO A 32 -15.64 -9.02 9.47
CA PRO A 32 -14.28 -8.47 9.38
C PRO A 32 -13.98 -7.44 10.47
N MET A 33 -12.74 -7.43 10.97
CA MET A 33 -12.18 -6.38 11.82
C MET A 33 -11.87 -5.14 10.98
N VAL A 34 -11.80 -3.96 11.62
CA VAL A 34 -11.44 -2.71 10.92
C VAL A 34 -9.96 -2.78 10.52
N GLY A 35 -9.64 -2.51 9.24
CA GLY A 35 -8.25 -2.40 8.80
C GLY A 35 -7.58 -1.16 9.39
N VAL A 36 -6.34 -1.28 9.89
CA VAL A 36 -5.59 -0.14 10.44
C VAL A 36 -5.50 1.02 9.45
N THR A 37 -5.19 0.74 8.18
CA THR A 37 -5.12 1.75 7.13
C THR A 37 -6.49 2.38 6.83
N SER A 38 -7.57 1.60 6.90
CA SER A 38 -8.94 2.10 6.75
C SER A 38 -9.33 3.04 7.89
N ALA A 39 -8.95 2.71 9.13
CA ALA A 39 -9.19 3.57 10.30
C ALA A 39 -8.42 4.90 10.19
N ILE A 40 -7.14 4.84 9.80
CA ILE A 40 -6.31 6.04 9.57
C ILE A 40 -6.87 6.89 8.41
N GLY A 41 -7.47 6.26 7.39
CA GLY A 41 -8.07 6.93 6.25
C GLY A 41 -9.21 7.90 6.57
N VAL A 42 -9.76 7.87 7.79
CA VAL A 42 -10.79 8.82 8.27
C VAL A 42 -10.18 10.17 8.65
N VAL A 43 -8.87 10.22 8.90
CA VAL A 43 -8.16 11.47 9.21
C VAL A 43 -8.12 12.35 7.96
N ASP A 44 -8.60 13.58 8.06
CA ASP A 44 -8.60 14.53 6.95
C ASP A 44 -7.17 14.85 6.49
N LYS A 45 -7.00 14.99 5.17
CA LYS A 45 -5.70 15.23 4.53
C LYS A 45 -5.75 16.48 3.66
N PRO A 46 -5.79 17.69 4.25
CA PRO A 46 -5.91 18.95 3.50
C PRO A 46 -4.87 19.11 2.39
N THR A 47 -3.65 18.61 2.63
CA THR A 47 -2.51 18.66 1.70
C THR A 47 -2.75 17.88 0.41
N VAL A 48 -3.54 16.80 0.46
CA VAL A 48 -3.87 16.00 -0.72
C VAL A 48 -4.74 16.79 -1.70
N TYR A 49 -5.66 17.64 -1.21
CA TYR A 49 -6.46 18.50 -2.09
C TYR A 49 -5.60 19.56 -2.79
N ALA A 50 -4.64 20.15 -2.08
CA ALA A 50 -3.71 21.12 -2.66
C ALA A 50 -2.83 20.47 -3.74
N TRP A 51 -2.33 19.26 -3.47
CA TRP A 51 -1.61 18.46 -4.44
C TRP A 51 -2.46 18.14 -5.67
N ALA A 52 -3.69 17.63 -5.49
CA ALA A 52 -4.57 17.28 -6.60
C ALA A 52 -4.85 18.47 -7.54
N LYS A 53 -5.13 19.65 -6.97
CA LYS A 53 -5.29 20.90 -7.73
C LYS A 53 -4.05 21.23 -8.55
N ARG A 54 -2.87 21.11 -7.95
CA ARG A 54 -1.58 21.35 -8.63
C ARG A 54 -1.36 20.37 -9.76
N GLU A 55 -1.61 19.07 -9.55
CA GLU A 55 -1.43 18.05 -10.59
C GLU A 55 -2.38 18.26 -11.77
N THR A 56 -3.65 18.59 -11.51
CA THR A 56 -4.62 18.93 -12.56
C THR A 56 -4.15 20.16 -13.35
N ALA A 57 -3.77 21.25 -12.69
CA ALA A 57 -3.32 22.47 -13.36
C ALA A 57 -2.02 22.24 -14.17
N ALA A 58 -1.05 21.55 -13.59
CA ALA A 58 0.21 21.22 -14.28
C ALA A 58 -0.01 20.28 -15.46
N CYS A 59 -0.97 19.36 -15.38
CA CYS A 59 -1.37 18.52 -16.52
C CYS A 59 -1.96 19.37 -17.64
N ALA A 60 -2.84 20.30 -17.31
CA ALA A 60 -3.47 21.18 -18.30
C ALA A 60 -2.43 22.01 -19.06
N ILE A 61 -1.50 22.66 -18.34
CA ILE A 61 -0.44 23.48 -18.96
C ILE A 61 0.48 22.63 -19.86
N ARG A 62 0.91 21.45 -19.40
CA ARG A 62 1.79 20.57 -20.19
C ARG A 62 1.14 20.03 -21.46
N ASN A 63 -0.20 19.93 -21.49
CA ASN A 63 -0.95 19.27 -22.56
C ASN A 63 -1.90 20.24 -23.26
N ILE A 64 -1.58 21.54 -23.30
CA ILE A 64 -2.51 22.56 -23.81
C ILE A 64 -2.98 22.30 -25.24
N GLY A 65 -2.07 21.84 -26.13
CA GLY A 65 -2.43 21.49 -27.51
C GLY A 65 -3.40 20.32 -27.60
N HIS A 66 -3.23 19.31 -26.75
CA HIS A 66 -4.14 18.17 -26.67
C HIS A 66 -5.52 18.60 -26.15
N LEU A 67 -5.56 19.46 -25.13
CA LEU A 67 -6.81 19.99 -24.60
C LEU A 67 -7.61 20.75 -25.66
N VAL A 68 -6.95 21.57 -26.49
CA VAL A 68 -7.62 22.27 -27.60
C VAL A 68 -8.28 21.27 -28.54
N GLY A 69 -7.57 20.19 -28.92
CA GLY A 69 -8.14 19.12 -29.74
C GLY A 69 -9.37 18.47 -29.10
N MET A 70 -9.27 18.09 -27.82
CA MET A 70 -10.40 17.51 -27.08
C MET A 70 -11.62 18.43 -27.04
N VAL A 71 -11.41 19.73 -26.85
CA VAL A 71 -12.49 20.72 -26.81
C VAL A 71 -13.17 20.85 -28.18
N VAL A 72 -12.40 20.85 -29.27
CA VAL A 72 -12.93 20.96 -30.64
C VAL A 72 -13.73 19.71 -31.01
N GLU A 73 -13.26 18.52 -30.63
CA GLU A 73 -13.87 17.25 -31.03
C GLU A 73 -15.04 16.83 -30.13
N GLY A 74 -14.89 17.00 -28.81
CA GLY A 74 -15.81 16.46 -27.79
C GLY A 74 -16.35 17.51 -26.81
N GLY A 75 -16.03 18.79 -27.01
CA GLY A 75 -16.47 19.87 -26.13
C GLY A 75 -15.65 20.03 -24.85
N ALA A 76 -15.90 21.13 -24.14
CA ALA A 76 -15.17 21.48 -22.91
C ALA A 76 -15.38 20.49 -21.76
N GLU A 77 -16.52 19.81 -21.73
CA GLU A 77 -16.84 18.81 -20.71
C GLU A 77 -15.91 17.59 -20.81
N ALA A 78 -15.65 17.09 -22.03
CA ALA A 78 -14.74 15.97 -22.25
C ALA A 78 -13.31 16.27 -21.75
N ALA A 79 -12.81 17.48 -22.04
CA ALA A 79 -11.52 17.94 -21.55
C ALA A 79 -11.48 18.06 -20.01
N THR A 80 -12.57 18.56 -19.42
CA THR A 80 -12.71 18.72 -17.97
C THR A 80 -12.74 17.38 -17.25
N ASP A 81 -13.49 16.41 -17.77
CA ASP A 81 -13.60 15.07 -17.18
C ASP A 81 -12.29 14.29 -17.27
N TRP A 82 -11.53 14.47 -18.35
CA TRP A 82 -10.17 13.91 -18.42
C TRP A 82 -9.25 14.52 -17.36
N LEU A 83 -9.23 15.84 -17.22
CA LEU A 83 -8.41 16.55 -16.22
C LEU A 83 -8.76 16.16 -14.78
N LYS A 84 -10.05 15.94 -14.48
CA LYS A 84 -10.52 15.50 -13.15
C LYS A 84 -9.96 14.14 -12.75
N ARG A 85 -9.67 13.25 -13.71
CA ARG A 85 -9.13 11.90 -13.45
C ARG A 85 -7.62 11.86 -13.21
N ILE A 86 -6.91 12.95 -13.50
CA ILE A 86 -5.44 12.97 -13.44
C ILE A 86 -4.89 12.72 -12.02
N PRO A 87 -5.39 13.39 -10.96
CA PRO A 87 -4.90 13.12 -9.60
C PRO A 87 -5.13 11.67 -9.17
N ASP A 88 -6.30 11.11 -9.46
CA ASP A 88 -6.61 9.71 -9.15
C ASP A 88 -5.69 8.75 -9.89
N TYR A 89 -5.48 8.97 -11.19
CA TYR A 89 -4.55 8.18 -11.98
C TYR A 89 -3.12 8.23 -11.42
N ARG A 90 -2.63 9.41 -11.03
CA ARG A 90 -1.30 9.56 -10.43
C ARG A 90 -1.20 8.86 -9.07
N ARG A 91 -2.25 8.93 -8.26
CA ARG A 91 -2.33 8.25 -6.98
C ARG A 91 -2.31 6.74 -7.17
N ASP A 92 -3.07 6.21 -8.12
CA ASP A 92 -3.13 4.78 -8.41
C ASP A 92 -1.78 4.26 -8.96
N GLN A 93 -1.12 5.01 -9.86
CA GLN A 93 0.25 4.67 -10.29
C GLN A 93 1.25 4.61 -9.13
N ALA A 94 1.17 5.55 -8.19
CA ALA A 94 2.03 5.56 -7.01
C ALA A 94 1.72 4.39 -6.07
N ALA A 95 0.44 4.03 -5.90
CA ALA A 95 0.02 2.89 -5.11
C ALA A 95 0.50 1.56 -5.71
N ASP A 96 0.35 1.38 -7.03
CA ASP A 96 0.81 0.19 -7.75
C ASP A 96 2.34 0.03 -7.65
N LEU A 97 3.08 1.13 -7.79
CA LEU A 97 4.53 1.13 -7.61
C LEU A 97 4.93 0.77 -6.18
N GLY A 98 4.23 1.34 -5.19
CA GLY A 98 4.39 0.98 -3.78
C GLY A 98 4.21 -0.53 -3.57
N ALA A 99 3.05 -1.07 -3.95
CA ALA A 99 2.76 -2.50 -3.79
C ALA A 99 3.83 -3.39 -4.45
N ARG A 100 4.30 -3.02 -5.66
CA ARG A 100 5.36 -3.73 -6.35
C ARG A 100 6.68 -3.72 -5.58
N VAL A 101 7.08 -2.56 -5.03
CA VAL A 101 8.30 -2.45 -4.24
C VAL A 101 8.23 -3.29 -2.96
N HIS A 102 7.09 -3.34 -2.26
CA HIS A 102 6.93 -4.21 -1.10
C HIS A 102 7.10 -5.69 -1.48
N ILE A 103 6.46 -6.13 -2.57
CA ILE A 103 6.63 -7.51 -3.07
C ILE A 103 8.09 -7.83 -3.39
N ILE A 104 8.79 -6.92 -4.08
CA ILE A 104 10.21 -7.10 -4.41
C ILE A 104 11.06 -7.14 -3.13
N ALA A 105 10.82 -6.23 -2.18
CA ALA A 105 11.56 -6.18 -0.93
C ALA A 105 11.37 -7.44 -0.09
N GLU A 106 10.13 -7.96 0.01
CA GLU A 106 9.85 -9.22 0.68
C GLU A 106 10.64 -10.38 0.05
N ARG A 107 10.65 -10.47 -1.28
CA ARG A 107 11.40 -11.50 -2.00
C ARG A 107 12.90 -11.40 -1.77
N ILE A 108 13.46 -10.17 -1.80
CA ILE A 108 14.88 -9.94 -1.48
C ILE A 108 15.18 -10.38 -0.05
N ALA A 109 14.35 -10.02 0.93
CA ALA A 109 14.52 -10.41 2.32
C ALA A 109 14.42 -11.94 2.54
N ARG A 110 13.74 -12.65 1.63
CA ARG A 110 13.67 -14.12 1.58
C ARG A 110 14.78 -14.76 0.73
N GLU A 111 15.77 -13.99 0.31
CA GLU A 111 16.88 -14.44 -0.55
C GLU A 111 16.41 -15.04 -1.89
N GLN A 112 15.30 -14.52 -2.42
CA GLN A 112 14.73 -14.97 -3.69
C GLN A 112 15.19 -14.06 -4.85
N ASP A 113 15.29 -14.65 -6.04
CA ASP A 113 15.54 -13.89 -7.26
C ASP A 113 14.38 -12.94 -7.57
N VAL A 114 14.75 -11.72 -7.97
CA VAL A 114 13.80 -10.65 -8.31
C VAL A 114 14.17 -10.00 -9.64
N ASP A 115 13.15 -9.80 -10.47
CA ASP A 115 13.23 -8.89 -11.61
C ASP A 115 12.79 -7.49 -11.15
N VAL A 116 13.58 -6.49 -11.50
CA VAL A 116 13.40 -5.11 -11.02
C VAL A 116 13.32 -4.18 -12.21
N ASP A 117 12.12 -3.65 -12.44
CA ASP A 117 11.90 -2.68 -13.50
C ASP A 117 12.49 -1.30 -13.15
N ALA A 118 12.62 -0.45 -14.18
CA ALA A 118 13.24 0.87 -14.06
C ALA A 118 12.52 1.81 -13.07
N LEU A 119 11.20 1.64 -12.84
CA LEU A 119 10.45 2.48 -11.90
C LEU A 119 10.69 2.05 -10.45
N ALA A 120 10.82 0.74 -10.20
CA ALA A 120 11.10 0.19 -8.88
C ALA A 120 12.58 0.31 -8.47
N LEU A 121 13.49 0.33 -9.45
CA LEU A 121 14.94 0.28 -9.22
C LEU A 121 15.49 1.29 -8.20
N PRO A 122 15.11 2.58 -8.19
CA PRO A 122 15.61 3.52 -7.19
C PRO A 122 15.25 3.14 -5.75
N TYR A 123 14.03 2.62 -5.54
CA TYR A 123 13.56 2.19 -4.22
C TYR A 123 14.25 0.91 -3.78
N VAL A 124 14.40 -0.05 -4.70
CA VAL A 124 15.10 -1.31 -4.44
C VAL A 124 16.56 -1.07 -4.11
N ASN A 125 17.22 -0.11 -4.77
CA ASN A 125 18.59 0.26 -4.43
C ASN A 125 18.68 0.88 -3.03
N GLY A 126 17.72 1.73 -2.65
CA GLY A 126 17.63 2.26 -1.28
C GLY A 126 17.43 1.14 -0.25
N TYR A 127 16.57 0.16 -0.55
CA TYR A 127 16.34 -0.99 0.31
C TYR A 127 17.58 -1.89 0.44
N ARG A 128 18.26 -2.21 -0.68
CA ARG A 128 19.52 -2.98 -0.65
C ARG A 128 20.59 -2.29 0.18
N ARG A 129 20.74 -0.97 0.03
CA ARG A 129 21.64 -0.20 0.88
C ARG A 129 21.28 -0.31 2.36
N PHE A 130 20.00 -0.28 2.71
CA PHE A 130 19.57 -0.53 4.10
C PHE A 130 19.98 -1.93 4.58
N LEU A 131 19.85 -2.96 3.74
CA LEU A 131 20.30 -4.31 4.09
C LEU A 131 21.83 -4.36 4.29
N ASP A 132 22.59 -3.70 3.42
CA ASP A 132 24.06 -3.66 3.50
C ASP A 132 24.55 -2.85 4.73
N ASP A 133 23.88 -1.74 5.05
CA ASP A 133 24.28 -0.83 6.12
C ASP A 133 23.92 -1.39 7.52
N PHE A 134 22.84 -2.18 7.65
CA PHE A 134 22.28 -2.61 8.95
C PHE A 134 22.22 -4.13 9.16
N GLU A 135 22.45 -4.94 8.12
CA GLU A 135 22.44 -6.41 8.17
C GLU A 135 21.27 -7.00 9.00
N PRO A 136 20.00 -6.60 8.74
CA PRO A 136 18.88 -6.97 9.58
C PRO A 136 18.62 -8.48 9.54
N ARG A 137 18.42 -9.08 10.72
CA ARG A 137 17.95 -10.47 10.82
C ARG A 137 16.42 -10.48 10.87
N PHE A 138 15.78 -10.74 9.73
CA PHE A 138 14.32 -10.80 9.64
C PHE A 138 13.74 -11.93 10.51
N VAL A 139 12.76 -11.59 11.34
CA VAL A 139 12.01 -12.49 12.21
C VAL A 139 10.65 -12.83 11.61
N GLU A 140 9.96 -11.82 11.06
CA GLU A 140 8.73 -12.01 10.30
C GLU A 140 8.70 -11.05 9.11
N LEU A 141 8.04 -11.46 8.04
CA LEU A 141 7.79 -10.67 6.82
C LEU A 141 6.31 -10.80 6.44
N GLU A 142 5.69 -9.71 5.99
CA GLU A 142 4.26 -9.67 5.60
C GLU A 142 3.34 -10.29 6.66
N PHE A 143 3.56 -9.93 7.92
CA PHE A 143 2.93 -10.58 9.06
C PHE A 143 1.62 -9.91 9.45
N MET A 144 0.64 -10.73 9.83
CA MET A 144 -0.68 -10.23 10.23
C MET A 144 -0.71 -9.89 11.71
N VAL A 145 -1.44 -8.83 12.05
CA VAL A 145 -1.70 -8.43 13.43
C VAL A 145 -3.19 -8.23 13.68
N ALA A 146 -3.63 -8.48 14.91
CA ALA A 146 -4.98 -8.22 15.36
C ALA A 146 -5.01 -7.69 16.80
N SER A 147 -5.87 -6.70 17.05
CA SER A 147 -6.22 -6.27 18.40
C SER A 147 -7.67 -6.67 18.67
N LEU A 148 -7.87 -7.76 19.42
CA LEU A 148 -9.22 -8.22 19.80
C LEU A 148 -9.96 -7.22 20.69
N ARG A 149 -9.19 -6.49 21.53
CA ARG A 149 -9.71 -5.44 22.40
C ARG A 149 -10.30 -4.28 21.61
N HIS A 150 -9.58 -3.81 20.59
CA HIS A 150 -9.96 -2.63 19.81
C HIS A 150 -10.61 -2.97 18.45
N LYS A 151 -10.74 -4.27 18.14
CA LYS A 151 -11.37 -4.82 16.95
C LYS A 151 -10.79 -4.31 15.61
N TYR A 152 -9.46 -4.19 15.54
CA TYR A 152 -8.76 -3.89 14.29
C TYR A 152 -7.79 -5.00 13.89
N GLY A 153 -7.46 -5.05 12.59
CA GLY A 153 -6.45 -5.92 12.01
C GLY A 153 -5.56 -5.20 11.00
N GLY A 154 -4.40 -5.77 10.70
CA GLY A 154 -3.44 -5.20 9.76
C GLY A 154 -2.39 -6.19 9.31
N THR A 155 -1.57 -5.77 8.34
CA THR A 155 -0.39 -6.49 7.90
C THR A 155 0.77 -5.52 7.90
N GLY A 156 1.83 -5.87 8.63
CA GLY A 156 3.08 -5.12 8.66
C GLY A 156 4.11 -5.72 7.71
N ASP A 157 5.05 -4.90 7.26
CA ASP A 157 6.03 -5.32 6.26
C ASP A 157 7.07 -6.27 6.86
N ALA A 158 7.70 -5.89 7.98
CA ALA A 158 8.72 -6.71 8.60
C ALA A 158 8.91 -6.47 10.10
N ILE A 159 9.26 -7.54 10.81
CA ILE A 159 9.89 -7.49 12.12
C ILE A 159 11.32 -8.00 11.94
N ALA A 160 12.32 -7.26 12.41
CA ALA A 160 13.72 -7.66 12.30
C ALA A 160 14.49 -7.35 13.58
N GLU A 161 15.55 -8.12 13.81
CA GLU A 161 16.58 -7.78 14.80
C GLU A 161 17.71 -7.01 14.11
N ILE A 162 18.08 -5.86 14.68
CA ILE A 162 19.21 -5.02 14.23
C ILE A 162 19.96 -4.60 15.49
N ASP A 163 21.26 -4.88 15.54
CA ASP A 163 22.13 -4.58 16.68
C ASP A 163 21.59 -5.10 18.03
N GLY A 164 20.99 -6.29 18.03
CA GLY A 164 20.39 -6.90 19.23
C GLY A 164 19.07 -6.28 19.69
N HIS A 165 18.50 -5.36 18.92
CA HIS A 165 17.21 -4.74 19.20
C HIS A 165 16.15 -5.20 18.21
N MET A 166 14.92 -5.40 18.71
CA MET A 166 13.77 -5.74 17.87
C MET A 166 13.15 -4.48 17.28
N TRP A 167 13.02 -4.46 15.96
CA TRP A 167 12.46 -3.37 15.19
C TRP A 167 11.21 -3.80 14.44
N LEU A 168 10.22 -2.92 14.45
CA LEU A 168 9.10 -2.97 13.52
C LEU A 168 9.43 -2.04 12.34
N LEU A 169 9.52 -2.61 11.15
CA LEU A 169 9.92 -1.90 9.94
C LEU A 169 8.71 -1.72 9.01
N ASP A 170 8.63 -0.56 8.39
CA ASP A 170 7.63 -0.21 7.39
C ASP A 170 8.35 0.46 6.20
N ILE A 171 8.24 -0.18 5.04
CA ILE A 171 8.86 0.22 3.78
C ILE A 171 7.97 1.27 3.14
N LYS A 172 8.57 2.33 2.59
CA LYS A 172 7.84 3.42 1.96
C LYS A 172 8.49 3.86 0.66
N THR A 173 7.66 4.04 -0.36
CA THR A 173 8.04 4.61 -1.66
C THR A 173 7.64 6.09 -1.81
N GLY A 174 7.08 6.68 -0.75
CA GLY A 174 6.69 8.09 -0.73
C GLY A 174 7.87 9.03 -0.52
N SER A 175 7.69 10.32 -0.83
CA SER A 175 8.69 11.37 -0.67
C SER A 175 8.96 11.79 0.79
N GLY A 176 8.42 11.08 1.77
CA GLY A 176 8.58 11.40 3.19
C GLY A 176 7.81 10.46 4.12
N THR A 177 8.13 10.55 5.42
CA THR A 177 7.44 9.85 6.50
C THR A 177 6.35 10.76 7.08
N TYR A 178 5.10 10.30 7.08
CA TYR A 178 3.95 11.06 7.55
C TYR A 178 3.49 10.56 8.92
N GLY A 179 2.76 11.39 9.68
CA GLY A 179 2.23 11.01 10.99
C GLY A 179 1.36 9.74 10.97
N GLU A 180 0.77 9.43 9.81
CA GLU A 180 0.05 8.19 9.56
C GLU A 180 0.91 6.93 9.68
N THR A 181 2.17 6.99 9.23
CA THR A 181 3.12 5.88 9.39
C THR A 181 3.39 5.62 10.87
N ALA A 182 3.54 6.68 11.67
CA ALA A 182 3.70 6.54 13.12
C ALA A 182 2.45 5.93 13.79
N LEU A 183 1.25 6.34 13.38
CA LEU A 183 0.00 5.75 13.86
C LEU A 183 -0.14 4.27 13.47
N GLN A 184 0.23 3.92 12.23
CA GLN A 184 0.21 2.55 11.74
C GLN A 184 1.16 1.66 12.55
N LEU A 185 2.42 2.09 12.71
CA LEU A 185 3.43 1.38 13.49
C LEU A 185 3.02 1.23 14.96
N ALA A 186 2.46 2.29 15.56
CA ALA A 186 1.96 2.24 16.93
C ALA A 186 0.79 1.25 17.08
N ALA A 187 -0.11 1.18 16.10
CA ALA A 187 -1.19 0.19 16.10
C ALA A 187 -0.62 -1.23 16.02
N TYR A 188 0.33 -1.50 15.11
CA TYR A 188 0.92 -2.82 14.96
C TYR A 188 1.73 -3.25 16.19
N ALA A 189 2.49 -2.33 16.80
CA ALA A 189 3.23 -2.59 18.04
C ALA A 189 2.32 -2.91 19.25
N ASN A 190 1.07 -2.46 19.23
CA ASN A 190 0.08 -2.71 20.29
C ASN A 190 -0.93 -3.84 19.93
N ALA A 191 -0.66 -4.58 18.87
CA ALA A 191 -1.49 -5.69 18.41
C ALA A 191 -0.78 -7.04 18.59
N ARG A 192 -1.57 -8.12 18.60
CA ARG A 192 -1.05 -9.49 18.64
C ARG A 192 -0.73 -9.95 17.23
N TRP A 193 0.42 -10.59 17.06
CA TRP A 193 0.89 -11.13 15.78
C TRP A 193 1.27 -12.61 15.88
N ARG A 194 1.06 -13.22 17.05
CA ARG A 194 1.18 -14.65 17.39
C ARG A 194 0.03 -15.04 18.31
#